data_AF-A0A935LW76-F1
#
_entry.id   AF-A0A935LW76-F1
#
_cell.length_a   1.000
_cell.length_b   1.000
_cell.length_c   1.000
_cell.angle_alpha   90.00
_cell.angle_beta   90.00
_cell.angle_gamma   90.00
#
_symmetry.space_group_name_H-M   'P 1'
#
loop_
_entity.id
_entity.type
_entity.pdbx_description
1 polymer ?
#
loop_
_entity_poly.entity_id
_entity_poly.type
_entity_poly.pdbx_seq_one_letter_code
_entity_poly.pdbx_strand_id
1 'polypeptide(L)'
;MKDYTIIYKGYEEICENTLAFYFDSKDSGYSFEAGQYAYFSVSDSKFKDEKGNSRPFSFASSPLIKDKIMIAVRNNSSVFIKNLTELPAGAEVFLSKPAGGLAFSGDHSLPAVFISGGTGITPARSIIESSVLSRSSQRIYLFYSNKSESLTAFLGDFRTWSETSDNFSFIPLIEDTNNVKWKYEFGIIDETILKKYLNDLVNYRFYLTGPEKMVASVKNILSENKVLPENIQTENF
;
A
#
# COMPACT_ATOMS: atom_id res chain seq x y z
N MET A 1 14.09 -5.20 20.75
CA MET A 1 14.92 -3.98 20.77
C MET A 1 14.09 -2.86 20.16
N LYS A 2 13.97 -1.73 20.87
CA LYS A 2 13.33 -0.52 20.37
C LYS A 2 14.47 0.32 19.77
N ASP A 3 14.46 0.55 18.47
CA ASP A 3 15.58 1.21 17.81
C ASP A 3 15.33 2.71 17.62
N TYR A 4 14.06 3.12 17.45
CA TYR A 4 13.69 4.50 17.16
C TYR A 4 12.37 4.89 17.82
N THR A 5 12.21 6.18 18.13
CA THR A 5 10.99 6.77 18.70
C THR A 5 10.41 7.78 17.72
N ILE A 6 9.11 7.67 17.45
CA ILE A 6 8.31 8.61 16.64
C ILE A 6 7.13 9.12 17.46
N ILE A 7 6.59 10.27 17.09
CA ILE A 7 5.50 10.92 17.82
C ILE A 7 4.18 10.70 17.10
N TYR A 8 3.20 10.11 17.79
CA TYR A 8 1.87 9.91 17.26
C TYR A 8 1.13 11.23 17.07
N LYS A 9 0.53 11.45 15.89
CA LYS A 9 -0.17 12.69 15.54
C LYS A 9 -1.69 12.53 15.48
N GLY A 10 -2.18 11.29 15.40
CA GLY A 10 -3.60 10.98 15.29
C GLY A 10 -3.88 10.05 14.12
N TYR A 11 -5.16 9.89 13.81
CA TYR A 11 -5.64 9.03 12.75
C TYR A 11 -6.90 9.60 12.10
N GLU A 12 -7.23 9.11 10.92
CA GLU A 12 -8.51 9.37 10.27
C GLU A 12 -9.02 8.12 9.55
N GLU A 13 -10.32 8.07 9.26
CA GLU A 13 -10.90 7.06 8.40
C GLU A 13 -10.79 7.50 6.93
N ILE A 14 -10.00 6.79 6.15
CA ILE A 14 -9.67 7.14 4.75
C ILE A 14 -10.59 6.48 3.72
N CYS A 15 -11.26 5.41 4.12
CA CYS A 15 -12.37 4.78 3.43
C CYS A 15 -13.10 3.89 4.45
N GLU A 16 -14.26 3.36 4.09
CA GLU A 16 -15.08 2.54 4.99
C GLU A 16 -14.23 1.43 5.64
N ASN A 17 -14.21 1.41 6.97
CA ASN A 17 -13.48 0.48 7.80
C ASN A 17 -11.95 0.51 7.60
N THR A 18 -11.34 1.59 7.09
CA THR A 18 -9.87 1.70 6.95
C THR A 18 -9.36 2.97 7.58
N LEU A 19 -8.40 2.83 8.50
CA LEU A 19 -7.81 3.96 9.22
C LEU A 19 -6.41 4.24 8.69
N ALA A 20 -6.06 5.51 8.51
CA ALA A 20 -4.69 5.97 8.37
C ALA A 20 -4.20 6.53 9.70
N PHE A 21 -3.04 6.10 10.16
CA PHE A 21 -2.39 6.62 11.36
C PHE A 21 -1.16 7.43 10.96
N TYR A 22 -0.98 8.58 11.60
CA TYR A 22 0.04 9.56 11.27
C TYR A 22 1.05 9.73 12.39
N PHE A 23 2.32 9.81 12.02
CA PHE A 23 3.42 9.97 12.94
C PHE A 23 4.43 11.01 12.43
N ASP A 24 5.06 11.68 13.38
CA ASP A 24 6.12 12.66 13.17
C ASP A 24 7.46 12.02 13.55
N SER A 25 8.41 12.06 12.63
CA SER A 25 9.70 11.38 12.74
C SER A 25 10.89 12.35 12.76
N LYS A 26 10.66 13.67 12.90
CA LYS A 26 11.66 14.74 12.75
C LYS A 26 12.96 14.53 13.53
N ASP A 27 12.86 14.05 14.76
CA ASP A 27 14.01 13.88 15.67
C ASP A 27 14.36 12.40 15.90
N SER A 28 13.77 11.49 15.11
CA SER A 28 13.96 10.06 15.28
C SER A 28 15.24 9.53 14.64
N GLY A 29 15.78 10.23 13.63
CA GLY A 29 16.82 9.67 12.76
C GLY A 29 16.36 8.46 11.92
N TYR A 30 15.05 8.25 11.81
CA TYR A 30 14.47 7.12 11.09
C TYR A 30 14.48 7.38 9.58
N SER A 31 14.95 6.38 8.83
CA SER A 31 14.93 6.37 7.37
C SER A 31 14.45 5.02 6.88
N PHE A 32 13.66 4.99 5.81
CA PHE A 32 13.18 3.78 5.16
C PHE A 32 13.15 3.97 3.64
N GLU A 33 13.08 2.89 2.90
CA GLU A 33 12.85 2.89 1.45
C GLU A 33 11.37 2.68 1.14
N ALA A 34 10.93 3.22 0.00
CA ALA A 34 9.53 3.11 -0.39
C ALA A 34 9.13 1.64 -0.55
N GLY A 35 7.98 1.29 0.03
CA GLY A 35 7.47 -0.08 0.03
C GLY A 35 7.92 -0.96 1.19
N GLN A 36 8.84 -0.49 2.05
CA GLN A 36 9.25 -1.22 3.26
C GLN A 36 8.18 -1.21 4.36
N TYR A 37 8.39 -2.06 5.38
CA TYR A 37 7.60 -2.07 6.61
C TYR A 37 8.50 -1.95 7.85
N ALA A 38 7.88 -1.72 9.00
CA ALA A 38 8.54 -1.81 10.29
C ALA A 38 7.60 -2.36 11.35
N TYR A 39 8.16 -2.83 12.47
CA TYR A 39 7.39 -3.19 13.64
C TYR A 39 7.10 -1.94 14.48
N PHE A 40 5.83 -1.65 14.70
CA PHE A 40 5.34 -0.56 15.54
C PHE A 40 4.99 -1.10 16.92
N SER A 41 5.49 -0.46 17.98
CA SER A 41 5.20 -0.81 19.37
C SER A 41 4.66 0.38 20.14
N VAL A 42 3.53 0.20 20.82
CA VAL A 42 2.96 1.20 21.74
C VAL A 42 3.51 0.93 23.15
N SER A 43 4.10 1.94 23.81
CA SER A 43 4.61 1.82 25.20
C SER A 43 3.47 1.61 26.18
N ASP A 44 2.49 2.50 26.13
CA ASP A 44 1.39 2.58 27.11
C ASP A 44 0.15 1.86 26.59
N SER A 45 0.31 0.61 26.18
CA SER A 45 -0.80 -0.23 25.74
C SER A 45 -1.78 -0.47 26.89
N LYS A 46 -2.94 0.17 26.85
CA LYS A 46 -4.07 -0.06 27.75
C LYS A 46 -4.62 -1.49 27.63
N PHE A 47 -4.63 -2.01 26.41
CA PHE A 47 -5.14 -3.35 26.09
C PHE A 47 -3.99 -4.28 25.71
N LYS A 48 -4.10 -5.57 26.08
CA LYS A 48 -3.09 -6.59 25.82
C LYS A 48 -3.71 -7.80 25.13
N ASP A 49 -2.93 -8.44 24.25
CA ASP A 49 -3.23 -9.73 23.65
C ASP A 49 -1.96 -10.62 23.64
N GLU A 50 -2.12 -11.88 23.25
CA GLU A 50 -1.03 -12.87 23.21
C GLU A 50 0.06 -12.54 22.20
N LYS A 51 -0.25 -11.71 21.20
CA LYS A 51 0.69 -11.28 20.16
C LYS A 51 1.61 -10.14 20.64
N GLY A 52 1.43 -9.65 21.87
CA GLY A 52 2.24 -8.58 22.47
C GLY A 52 1.91 -7.19 21.93
N ASN A 53 2.73 -6.20 22.25
CA ASN A 53 2.48 -4.80 21.89
C ASN A 53 3.08 -4.36 20.55
N SER A 54 3.62 -5.29 19.75
CA SER A 54 4.35 -4.99 18.51
C SER A 54 3.69 -5.64 17.29
N ARG A 55 3.50 -4.89 16.20
CA ARG A 55 2.93 -5.39 14.93
C ARG A 55 3.67 -4.81 13.73
N PRO A 56 3.89 -5.59 12.67
CA PRO A 56 4.45 -5.08 11.42
C PRO A 56 3.40 -4.28 10.65
N PHE A 57 3.80 -3.14 10.09
CA PHE A 57 3.01 -2.37 9.13
C PHE A 57 3.88 -1.79 8.03
N SER A 58 3.45 -1.96 6.79
CA SER A 58 4.05 -1.30 5.64
C SER A 58 3.79 0.19 5.70
N PHE A 59 4.80 0.97 5.32
CA PHE A 59 4.65 2.40 5.18
C PHE A 59 3.73 2.71 4.01
N ALA A 60 2.81 3.65 4.21
CA ALA A 60 1.90 4.15 3.19
C ALA A 60 2.34 5.53 2.65
N SER A 61 3.19 6.25 3.39
CA SER A 61 3.82 7.49 2.93
C SER A 61 5.13 7.22 2.18
N SER A 62 5.47 8.13 1.27
CA SER A 62 6.79 8.19 0.64
C SER A 62 7.87 8.62 1.63
N PRO A 63 9.06 7.99 1.63
CA PRO A 63 10.21 8.47 2.39
C PRO A 63 10.75 9.84 1.92
N LEU A 64 10.31 10.34 0.76
CA LEU A 64 10.67 11.68 0.29
C LEU A 64 9.91 12.79 1.04
N ILE A 65 8.80 12.45 1.69
CA ILE A 65 8.08 13.36 2.57
C ILE A 65 8.76 13.32 3.93
N LYS A 66 9.69 14.27 4.13
CA LYS A 66 10.47 14.37 5.37
C LYS A 66 9.58 14.41 6.61
N ASP A 67 10.05 13.76 7.65
CA ASP A 67 9.50 13.79 9.01
C ASP A 67 8.06 13.25 9.13
N LYS A 68 7.52 12.58 8.09
CA LYS A 68 6.15 12.06 8.09
C LYS A 68 6.11 10.57 7.78
N ILE A 69 5.57 9.81 8.74
CA ILE A 69 5.27 8.40 8.58
C ILE A 69 3.76 8.22 8.62
N MET A 70 3.24 7.47 7.64
CA MET A 70 1.84 7.04 7.59
C MET A 70 1.78 5.53 7.46
N ILE A 71 0.87 4.90 8.19
CA ILE A 71 0.43 3.52 7.93
C ILE A 71 -1.07 3.53 7.70
N ALA A 72 -1.59 2.57 6.93
CA ALA A 72 -3.03 2.38 6.80
C ALA A 72 -3.43 0.93 7.00
N VAL A 73 -4.53 0.73 7.71
CA VAL A 73 -4.90 -0.57 8.28
C VAL A 73 -6.41 -0.74 8.30
N ARG A 74 -6.85 -1.98 8.10
CA ARG A 74 -8.26 -2.36 8.18
C ARG A 74 -8.66 -2.29 9.65
N ASN A 75 -9.73 -1.57 9.96
CA ASN A 75 -10.29 -1.55 11.29
C ASN A 75 -10.98 -2.90 11.59
N ASN A 76 -10.21 -3.83 12.14
CA ASN A 76 -10.66 -5.19 12.48
C ASN A 76 -10.83 -5.38 13.99
N SER A 77 -10.93 -4.29 14.75
CA SER A 77 -11.04 -4.30 16.21
C SER A 77 -9.90 -5.03 16.93
N SER A 78 -8.74 -5.20 16.29
CA SER A 78 -7.58 -5.81 16.96
C SER A 78 -7.11 -4.93 18.12
N VAL A 79 -6.54 -5.57 19.14
CA VAL A 79 -6.03 -4.90 20.35
C VAL A 79 -5.01 -3.81 20.01
N PHE A 80 -4.17 -4.03 18.99
CA PHE A 80 -3.19 -3.02 18.57
C PHE A 80 -3.87 -1.77 17.99
N ILE A 81 -4.85 -1.94 17.10
CA ILE A 81 -5.61 -0.81 16.53
C ILE A 81 -6.37 -0.08 17.62
N LYS A 82 -6.99 -0.80 18.56
CA LYS A 82 -7.68 -0.19 19.71
C LYS A 82 -6.73 0.67 20.55
N ASN A 83 -5.52 0.18 20.82
CA ASN A 83 -4.50 0.96 21.52
C ASN A 83 -4.12 2.23 20.75
N LEU A 84 -3.92 2.16 19.43
CA LEU A 84 -3.59 3.34 18.62
C LEU A 84 -4.73 4.36 18.56
N THR A 85 -5.99 3.91 18.45
CA THR A 85 -7.15 4.81 18.40
C THR A 85 -7.41 5.51 19.74
N GLU A 86 -7.02 4.89 20.86
CA GLU A 86 -7.15 5.48 22.21
C GLU A 86 -5.87 6.18 22.69
N LEU A 87 -4.83 6.23 21.86
CA LEU A 87 -3.57 6.87 22.16
C LEU A 87 -3.72 8.40 21.99
N PRO A 88 -3.29 9.23 22.96
CA PRO A 88 -3.35 10.68 22.77
C PRO A 88 -2.30 11.13 21.75
N ALA A 89 -2.62 12.14 20.94
CA ALA A 89 -1.63 12.80 20.11
C ALA A 89 -0.48 13.36 20.97
N GLY A 90 0.75 13.25 20.47
CA GLY A 90 1.97 13.56 21.22
C GLY A 90 2.59 12.36 21.94
N ALA A 91 1.89 11.22 22.03
CA ALA A 91 2.45 10.01 22.62
C ALA A 91 3.57 9.40 21.77
N GLU A 92 4.48 8.70 22.43
CA GLU A 92 5.58 7.97 21.79
C GLU A 92 5.11 6.63 21.21
N VAL A 93 5.59 6.32 20.02
CA VAL A 93 5.51 5.01 19.39
C VAL A 93 6.91 4.59 18.99
N PHE A 94 7.24 3.32 19.18
CA PHE A 94 8.57 2.79 18.89
C PHE A 94 8.57 2.02 17.58
N LEU A 95 9.64 2.17 16.82
CA LEU A 95 9.90 1.41 15.61
C LEU A 95 11.09 0.47 15.77
N SER A 96 11.00 -0.68 15.12
CA SER A 96 12.20 -1.43 14.71
C SER A 96 12.90 -0.73 13.55
N LYS A 97 14.13 -1.13 13.24
CA LYS A 97 14.70 -0.87 11.90
C LYS A 97 13.71 -1.25 10.79
N PRO A 98 13.74 -0.53 9.65
CA PRO A 98 12.94 -0.90 8.50
C PRO A 98 13.35 -2.29 8.01
N ALA A 99 12.37 -3.05 7.52
CA ALA A 99 12.55 -4.41 7.08
C ALA A 99 11.73 -4.69 5.82
N GLY A 100 12.17 -5.72 5.11
CA GLY A 100 11.53 -6.21 3.90
C GLY A 100 11.27 -5.11 2.89
N GLY A 101 10.10 -5.19 2.27
CA GLY A 101 9.57 -4.27 1.28
C GLY A 101 9.22 -4.97 -0.01
N LEU A 102 8.24 -4.41 -0.74
CA LEU A 102 8.12 -4.72 -2.16
C LEU A 102 9.45 -4.38 -2.81
N ALA A 103 10.16 -5.38 -3.35
CA ALA A 103 11.49 -5.23 -3.96
C ALA A 103 11.43 -4.38 -5.24
N PHE A 104 11.16 -3.09 -5.07
CA PHE A 104 11.01 -2.08 -6.10
C PHE A 104 12.35 -1.42 -6.45
N SER A 105 13.40 -1.73 -5.69
CA SER A 105 14.76 -1.25 -5.91
C SER A 105 15.56 -2.03 -6.96
N GLY A 106 14.91 -2.94 -7.71
CA GLY A 106 15.55 -3.79 -8.71
C GLY A 106 15.09 -3.49 -10.13
N ASP A 107 15.99 -2.92 -10.93
CA ASP A 107 15.89 -2.77 -12.38
C ASP A 107 14.62 -2.03 -12.91
N HIS A 108 14.80 -0.72 -13.08
CA HIS A 108 13.81 0.19 -13.66
C HIS A 108 13.70 0.14 -15.20
N SER A 109 14.33 -0.84 -15.87
CA SER A 109 14.26 -0.98 -17.33
C SER A 109 12.87 -1.37 -17.84
N LEU A 110 12.07 -2.03 -17.00
CA LEU A 110 10.71 -2.43 -17.31
C LEU A 110 9.68 -1.54 -16.57
N PRO A 111 8.54 -1.22 -17.20
CA PRO A 111 7.41 -0.66 -16.50
C PRO A 111 6.94 -1.56 -15.34
N ALA A 112 6.49 -0.94 -14.26
CA ALA A 112 5.96 -1.64 -13.09
C ALA A 112 4.44 -1.70 -13.13
N VAL A 113 3.87 -2.85 -12.77
CA VAL A 113 2.43 -3.08 -12.67
C VAL A 113 2.10 -3.55 -11.26
N PHE A 114 1.50 -2.66 -10.48
CA PHE A 114 0.95 -2.98 -9.17
C PHE A 114 -0.47 -3.49 -9.35
N ILE A 115 -0.77 -4.64 -8.74
CA ILE A 115 -2.11 -5.20 -8.67
C ILE A 115 -2.43 -5.38 -7.19
N SER A 116 -3.17 -4.42 -6.66
CA SER A 116 -3.45 -4.30 -5.24
C SER A 116 -4.93 -4.52 -4.93
N GLY A 117 -5.22 -4.99 -3.72
CA GLY A 117 -6.58 -5.08 -3.19
C GLY A 117 -6.65 -4.78 -1.71
N GLY A 118 -7.69 -4.05 -1.28
CA GLY A 118 -7.87 -3.65 0.12
C GLY A 118 -6.66 -2.88 0.68
N THR A 119 -6.21 -3.25 1.89
CA THR A 119 -5.08 -2.59 2.57
C THR A 119 -3.70 -3.02 2.07
N GLY A 120 -3.64 -4.01 1.18
CA GLY A 120 -2.41 -4.34 0.45
C GLY A 120 -1.90 -3.18 -0.42
N ILE A 121 -2.68 -2.12 -0.58
CA ILE A 121 -2.29 -0.89 -1.27
C ILE A 121 -1.16 -0.12 -0.59
N THR A 122 -0.91 -0.33 0.71
CA THR A 122 0.01 0.48 1.51
C THR A 122 1.45 0.57 0.95
N PRO A 123 2.18 -0.54 0.70
CA PRO A 123 3.52 -0.45 0.12
C PRO A 123 3.50 0.14 -1.29
N ALA A 124 2.48 -0.21 -2.10
CA ALA A 124 2.32 0.32 -3.46
C ALA A 124 2.12 1.84 -3.43
N ARG A 125 1.33 2.36 -2.48
CA ARG A 125 1.13 3.81 -2.29
C ARG A 125 2.45 4.50 -1.98
N SER A 126 3.24 3.96 -1.05
CA SER A 126 4.55 4.53 -0.69
C SER A 126 5.48 4.60 -1.91
N ILE A 127 5.51 3.53 -2.71
CA ILE A 127 6.31 3.49 -3.96
C ILE A 127 5.80 4.48 -5.00
N ILE A 128 4.50 4.50 -5.27
CA ILE A 128 3.88 5.36 -6.29
C ILE A 128 4.06 6.83 -5.92
N GLU A 129 3.80 7.21 -4.68
CA GLU A 129 4.01 8.59 -4.20
C GLU A 129 5.48 9.01 -4.37
N SER A 130 6.42 8.11 -4.06
CA SER A 130 7.85 8.35 -4.26
C SER A 130 8.21 8.53 -5.72
N SER A 131 7.66 7.69 -6.61
CA SER A 131 7.88 7.76 -8.05
C SER A 131 7.34 9.07 -8.65
N VAL A 132 6.17 9.52 -8.20
CA VAL A 132 5.55 10.78 -8.62
C VAL A 132 6.35 11.97 -8.13
N LEU A 133 6.72 12.00 -6.85
CA LEU A 133 7.50 13.09 -6.25
C LEU A 133 8.90 13.23 -6.86
N SER A 134 9.56 12.11 -7.16
CA SER A 134 10.89 12.10 -7.78
C SER A 134 10.87 12.28 -9.30
N ARG A 135 9.67 12.31 -9.92
CA ARG A 135 9.50 12.31 -11.39
C ARG A 135 10.28 11.18 -12.06
N SER A 136 10.17 9.98 -11.52
CA SER A 136 10.85 8.80 -12.06
C SER A 136 10.53 8.59 -13.54
N SER A 137 11.51 8.15 -14.31
CA SER A 137 11.31 7.79 -15.73
C SER A 137 10.58 6.46 -15.90
N GLN A 138 10.51 5.62 -14.85
CA GLN A 138 9.83 4.34 -14.91
C GLN A 138 8.31 4.54 -14.98
N ARG A 139 7.68 3.96 -15.99
CA ARG A 139 6.21 3.94 -16.10
C ARG A 139 5.63 2.97 -15.06
N ILE A 140 4.60 3.40 -14.35
CA ILE A 140 3.90 2.64 -13.33
C ILE A 140 2.40 2.55 -13.67
N TYR A 141 1.85 1.36 -13.56
CA TYR A 141 0.42 1.08 -13.61
C TYR A 141 -0.04 0.56 -12.26
N LEU A 142 -1.18 1.06 -11.76
CA LEU A 142 -1.85 0.53 -10.57
C LEU A 142 -3.23 0.04 -10.96
N PHE A 143 -3.42 -1.28 -10.95
CA PHE A 143 -4.74 -1.91 -10.92
C PHE A 143 -5.15 -2.07 -9.46
N TYR A 144 -6.17 -1.32 -9.03
CA TYR A 144 -6.63 -1.37 -7.64
C TYR A 144 -8.03 -1.94 -7.55
N SER A 145 -8.13 -3.21 -7.16
CA SER A 145 -9.36 -3.99 -7.12
C SER A 145 -9.99 -3.97 -5.73
N ASN A 146 -11.23 -3.48 -5.63
CA ASN A 146 -11.97 -3.43 -4.37
C ASN A 146 -13.43 -3.88 -4.56
N LYS A 147 -14.13 -4.15 -3.46
CA LYS A 147 -15.56 -4.54 -3.55
C LYS A 147 -16.45 -3.37 -3.98
N SER A 148 -16.15 -2.16 -3.52
CA SER A 148 -16.94 -0.95 -3.79
C SER A 148 -16.05 0.29 -3.73
N GLU A 149 -16.55 1.42 -4.24
CA GLU A 149 -15.88 2.72 -4.12
C GLU A 149 -15.67 3.11 -2.64
N SER A 150 -16.65 2.83 -1.76
CA SER A 150 -16.55 3.15 -0.33
C SER A 150 -15.41 2.43 0.38
N LEU A 151 -14.95 1.29 -0.14
CA LEU A 151 -13.86 0.49 0.41
C LEU A 151 -12.49 0.79 -0.23
N THR A 152 -12.42 1.76 -1.14
CA THR A 152 -11.23 2.06 -1.94
C THR A 152 -10.41 3.19 -1.29
N ALA A 153 -9.35 2.83 -0.56
CA ALA A 153 -8.50 3.79 0.14
C ALA A 153 -7.69 4.68 -0.81
N PHE A 154 -7.44 5.94 -0.43
CA PHE A 154 -6.57 6.87 -1.19
C PHE A 154 -7.00 7.15 -2.63
N LEU A 155 -8.27 6.94 -2.96
CA LEU A 155 -8.79 7.09 -4.32
C LEU A 155 -8.51 8.48 -4.92
N GLY A 156 -8.65 9.54 -4.10
CA GLY A 156 -8.36 10.91 -4.51
C GLY A 156 -6.89 11.16 -4.85
N ASP A 157 -5.97 10.61 -4.05
CA ASP A 157 -4.53 10.74 -4.26
C ASP A 157 -4.13 10.10 -5.59
N PHE A 158 -4.55 8.85 -5.82
CA PHE A 158 -4.20 8.14 -7.05
C PHE A 158 -4.80 8.77 -8.31
N ARG A 159 -6.03 9.29 -8.23
CA ARG A 159 -6.63 10.07 -9.33
C ARG A 159 -5.77 11.30 -9.63
N THR A 160 -5.45 12.09 -8.60
CA THR A 160 -4.65 13.30 -8.74
C THR A 160 -3.27 13.00 -9.33
N TRP A 161 -2.58 11.97 -8.85
CA TRP A 161 -1.26 11.61 -9.37
C TRP A 161 -1.32 11.08 -10.80
N SER A 162 -2.36 10.33 -11.16
CA SER A 162 -2.52 9.83 -12.53
C SER A 162 -2.86 10.94 -13.51
N GLU A 163 -3.47 12.03 -13.06
CA GLU A 163 -3.77 13.22 -13.88
C GLU A 163 -2.57 14.16 -14.01
N THR A 164 -1.70 14.21 -12.99
CA THR A 164 -0.61 15.20 -12.89
C THR A 164 0.77 14.63 -13.21
N SER A 165 0.91 13.31 -13.36
CA SER A 165 2.19 12.65 -13.63
C SER A 165 2.14 11.79 -14.88
N ASP A 166 3.06 12.06 -15.83
CA ASP A 166 3.19 11.30 -17.07
C ASP A 166 3.74 9.88 -16.86
N ASN A 167 4.25 9.55 -15.68
CA ASN A 167 4.82 8.23 -15.41
C ASN A 167 3.85 7.29 -14.67
N PHE A 168 2.65 7.72 -14.31
CA PHE A 168 1.72 6.93 -13.51
C PHE A 168 0.36 6.78 -14.19
N SER A 169 -0.21 5.58 -14.15
CA SER A 169 -1.55 5.27 -14.63
C SER A 169 -2.34 4.54 -13.57
N PHE A 170 -3.48 5.10 -13.21
CA PHE A 170 -4.37 4.52 -12.22
C PHE A 170 -5.59 3.87 -12.88
N ILE A 171 -5.79 2.59 -12.61
CA ILE A 171 -6.88 1.75 -13.13
C ILE A 171 -7.64 1.20 -11.92
N PRO A 172 -8.59 1.95 -11.33
CA PRO A 172 -9.38 1.44 -10.23
C PRO A 172 -10.50 0.53 -10.74
N LEU A 173 -10.76 -0.55 -10.01
CA LEU A 173 -11.78 -1.54 -10.32
C LEU A 173 -12.65 -1.79 -9.10
N ILE A 174 -13.97 -1.88 -9.30
CA ILE A 174 -14.91 -2.25 -8.24
C ILE A 174 -15.80 -3.43 -8.65
N GLU A 175 -16.06 -4.35 -7.72
CA GLU A 175 -16.98 -5.47 -7.96
C GLU A 175 -18.46 -5.03 -7.94
N ASP A 176 -18.79 -3.97 -7.20
CA ASP A 176 -20.15 -3.43 -7.11
C ASP A 176 -20.57 -2.71 -8.40
N THR A 177 -21.34 -3.40 -9.22
CA THR A 177 -21.88 -2.89 -10.49
C THR A 177 -23.08 -1.96 -10.33
N ASN A 178 -23.61 -1.78 -9.11
CA ASN A 178 -24.75 -0.90 -8.87
C ASN A 178 -24.35 0.58 -8.80
N ASN A 179 -23.06 0.89 -8.68
CA ASN A 179 -22.58 2.27 -8.67
C ASN A 179 -22.56 2.85 -10.10
N VAL A 180 -23.70 3.35 -10.54
CA VAL A 180 -23.87 3.98 -11.88
C VAL A 180 -23.00 5.22 -12.12
N LYS A 181 -22.41 5.80 -11.07
CA LYS A 181 -21.52 6.96 -11.18
C LYS A 181 -20.05 6.56 -11.38
N TRP A 182 -19.72 5.28 -11.19
CA TRP A 182 -18.37 4.78 -11.38
C TRP A 182 -18.03 4.75 -12.88
N LYS A 183 -16.92 5.42 -13.22
CA LYS A 183 -16.50 5.63 -14.62
C LYS A 183 -15.32 4.75 -15.04
N TYR A 184 -14.88 3.86 -14.16
CA TYR A 184 -13.72 3.00 -14.39
C TYR A 184 -14.18 1.56 -14.57
N GLU A 185 -13.29 0.59 -14.37
CA GLU A 185 -13.60 -0.80 -14.60
C GLU A 185 -14.50 -1.38 -13.51
N PHE A 186 -15.31 -2.36 -13.91
CA PHE A 186 -16.14 -3.15 -13.02
C PHE A 186 -15.70 -4.61 -13.04
N GLY A 187 -15.95 -5.31 -11.93
CA GLY A 187 -15.69 -6.74 -11.79
C GLY A 187 -14.37 -7.07 -11.11
N ILE A 188 -14.00 -8.35 -11.21
CA ILE A 188 -12.75 -8.89 -10.67
C ILE A 188 -11.66 -8.75 -11.73
N ILE A 189 -10.45 -8.38 -11.31
CA ILE A 189 -9.29 -8.30 -12.21
C ILE A 189 -9.08 -9.64 -12.95
N ASP A 190 -9.05 -9.56 -14.28
CA ASP A 190 -8.88 -10.70 -15.18
C ASP A 190 -7.90 -10.37 -16.32
N GLU A 191 -7.64 -11.36 -17.18
CA GLU A 191 -6.76 -11.18 -18.34
C GLU A 191 -7.27 -10.10 -19.31
N THR A 192 -8.59 -10.04 -19.52
CA THR A 192 -9.23 -9.08 -20.44
C THR A 192 -8.93 -7.65 -20.00
N ILE A 193 -9.11 -7.36 -18.72
CA ILE A 193 -8.85 -6.03 -18.16
C ILE A 193 -7.35 -5.73 -18.19
N LEU A 194 -6.48 -6.67 -17.84
CA LEU A 194 -5.03 -6.43 -17.94
C LEU A 194 -4.61 -6.06 -19.37
N LYS A 195 -5.06 -6.83 -20.38
CA LYS A 195 -4.75 -6.61 -21.79
C LYS A 195 -5.41 -5.36 -22.39
N LYS A 196 -6.43 -4.79 -21.75
CA LYS A 196 -7.02 -3.51 -22.15
C LYS A 196 -6.06 -2.34 -21.96
N TYR A 197 -5.18 -2.42 -20.95
CA TYR A 197 -4.27 -1.32 -20.59
C TYR A 197 -2.79 -1.64 -20.84
N LEU A 198 -2.45 -2.92 -20.98
CA LEU A 198 -1.09 -3.40 -21.21
C LEU A 198 -1.01 -4.05 -22.60
N ASN A 199 -0.06 -3.63 -23.43
CA ASN A 199 0.08 -4.13 -24.80
C ASN A 199 0.47 -5.62 -24.88
N ASP A 200 1.12 -6.14 -23.83
CA ASP A 200 1.42 -7.54 -23.56
C ASP A 200 1.53 -7.72 -22.02
N LEU A 201 1.83 -8.92 -21.53
CA LEU A 201 2.08 -9.13 -20.10
C LEU A 201 3.55 -9.49 -19.79
N VAL A 202 4.40 -9.74 -20.79
CA VAL A 202 5.75 -10.28 -20.55
C VAL A 202 6.80 -9.19 -20.32
N ASN A 203 6.54 -7.96 -20.77
CA ASN A 203 7.47 -6.83 -20.70
C ASN A 203 7.24 -5.92 -19.47
N TYR A 204 6.80 -6.50 -18.35
CA TYR A 204 6.47 -5.76 -17.13
C TYR A 204 6.99 -6.47 -15.88
N ARG A 205 7.26 -5.68 -14.82
CA ARG A 205 7.45 -6.21 -13.47
C ARG A 205 6.13 -6.10 -12.70
N PHE A 206 5.61 -7.23 -12.23
CA PHE A 206 4.36 -7.30 -11.49
C PHE A 206 4.59 -7.35 -9.98
N TYR A 207 3.74 -6.63 -9.28
CA TYR A 207 3.78 -6.41 -7.85
C TYR A 207 2.38 -6.68 -7.29
N LEU A 208 2.17 -7.84 -6.66
CA LEU A 208 0.84 -8.29 -6.23
C LEU A 208 0.70 -8.21 -4.72
N THR A 209 -0.32 -7.50 -4.25
CA THR A 209 -0.59 -7.30 -2.81
C THR A 209 -2.10 -7.30 -2.50
N GLY A 210 -2.54 -8.02 -1.49
CA GLY A 210 -3.96 -8.00 -1.09
C GLY A 210 -4.53 -9.40 -0.85
N PRO A 211 -5.84 -9.60 -1.03
CA PRO A 211 -6.50 -10.87 -0.71
C PRO A 211 -5.87 -12.05 -1.45
N GLU A 212 -5.61 -13.15 -0.74
CA GLU A 212 -4.92 -14.35 -1.27
C GLU A 212 -5.57 -14.87 -2.56
N LYS A 213 -6.90 -14.88 -2.63
CA LYS A 213 -7.65 -15.31 -3.83
C LYS A 213 -7.33 -14.45 -5.06
N MET A 214 -7.24 -13.14 -4.89
CA MET A 214 -6.90 -12.21 -5.97
C MET A 214 -5.45 -12.45 -6.41
N VAL A 215 -4.52 -12.52 -5.46
CA VAL A 215 -3.10 -12.76 -5.75
C VAL A 215 -2.91 -14.09 -6.49
N ALA A 216 -3.56 -15.16 -6.03
CA ALA A 216 -3.49 -16.48 -6.68
C ALA A 216 -4.08 -16.48 -8.09
N SER A 217 -5.25 -15.85 -8.28
CA SER A 217 -5.88 -15.72 -9.61
C SER A 217 -4.98 -14.98 -10.60
N VAL A 218 -4.41 -13.85 -10.18
CA VAL A 218 -3.51 -13.05 -11.02
C VAL A 218 -2.21 -13.79 -11.32
N LYS A 219 -1.62 -14.49 -10.35
CA LYS A 219 -0.45 -15.37 -10.62
C LYS A 219 -0.73 -16.40 -11.70
N ASN A 220 -1.91 -17.02 -11.69
CA ASN A 220 -2.29 -17.98 -12.72
C ASN A 220 -2.39 -17.32 -14.09
N ILE A 221 -3.06 -16.17 -14.20
CA ILE A 221 -3.16 -15.40 -15.45
C ILE A 221 -1.77 -15.05 -16.00
N LEU A 222 -0.88 -14.54 -15.15
CA LEU A 222 0.49 -14.16 -15.55
C LEU A 222 1.30 -15.39 -16.01
N SER A 223 1.18 -16.52 -15.31
CA SER A 223 1.84 -17.78 -15.69
C SER A 223 1.36 -18.33 -17.03
N GLU A 224 0.03 -18.33 -17.26
CA GLU A 224 -0.58 -18.75 -18.53
C GLU A 224 -0.10 -17.88 -19.70
N ASN A 225 0.10 -16.59 -19.44
CA ASN A 225 0.63 -15.61 -20.40
C ASN A 225 2.17 -15.54 -20.43
N LYS A 226 2.87 -16.53 -19.86
CA LYS A 226 4.34 -16.71 -19.94
C LYS A 226 5.16 -15.60 -19.28
N VAL A 227 4.59 -14.91 -18.30
CA VAL A 227 5.37 -13.99 -17.46
C VAL A 227 6.34 -14.80 -16.61
N LEU A 228 7.61 -14.42 -16.66
CA LEU A 228 8.66 -15.10 -15.93
C LEU A 228 8.49 -14.91 -14.42
N PRO A 229 8.68 -15.95 -13.58
CA PRO A 229 8.50 -15.85 -12.13
C PRO A 229 9.33 -14.72 -11.48
N GLU A 230 10.54 -14.45 -11.97
CA GLU A 230 11.40 -13.36 -11.50
C GLU A 230 10.83 -11.95 -11.76
N ASN A 231 9.84 -11.84 -12.66
CA ASN A 231 9.11 -10.61 -12.92
C ASN A 231 7.85 -10.50 -12.05
N ILE A 232 7.58 -11.43 -11.12
CA ILE A 232 6.40 -11.41 -10.26
C ILE A 232 6.85 -11.38 -8.79
N GLN A 233 6.63 -10.24 -8.14
CA GLN A 233 6.86 -10.08 -6.71
C GLN A 233 5.52 -10.05 -5.96
N THR A 234 5.47 -10.75 -4.82
CA THR A 234 4.32 -10.71 -3.92
C THR A 234 4.71 -10.42 -2.49
N GLU A 235 3.83 -9.76 -1.76
CA GLU A 235 3.91 -9.59 -0.31
C GLU A 235 2.63 -10.15 0.31
N ASN A 236 2.79 -10.99 1.34
CA ASN A 236 1.70 -11.56 2.10
C ASN A 236 1.56 -10.77 3.42
N PHE A 237 0.34 -10.46 3.81
CA PHE A 237 0.00 -9.67 5.00
C PHE A 237 -0.78 -10.50 6.02
#